data_AF-A0A7X8L457-F1
#
_entry.id   AF-A0A7X8L457-F1
#
_cell.length_a   1.000
_cell.length_b   1.000
_cell.length_c   1.000
_cell.angle_alpha   90.00
_cell.angle_beta   90.00
_cell.angle_gamma   90.00
#
_symmetry.space_group_name_H-M   'P 1'
#
loop_
_entity.id
_entity.type
_entity.pdbx_description
1 polymer ?
#
loop_
_entity_poly.entity_id
_entity_poly.type
_entity_poly.pdbx_seq_one_letter_code
_entity_poly.pdbx_strand_id
1 'polypeptide(L)'
;MNKEDLFCIPHSFLLVVDDVGWWCGDDHRYKNGPSRSGIGRRHCIEDYKAIVEIGRSLNMRVKCGFVVGEWDRCNLLAKVRNSNKHGALWDNASQLDPQIDEVRDLINSSKDYMEIALHGVMHMFWTDEGIMKYAEFYQTCEETGKNKMTPPDIVREHLDAYFEILRQNGLTTDIKSFIPPCFRYVYSRDKDQLSAILSEYGIKYISTPFSSMEYTSPEKPEGACVENGIITVDRTNDLIPWDAVDAQTPDIIKKSYFGMHWPNFLNKDPEKNMETVARWIKYFEQYKNNFEILPARDNAIGSTQALYKRFTNLSFCDGRMVLDFSEVDAQGAKDLDGTLYVNIVNTINPKADEAVDLKIYEVHENYTTYKVERRKPFASKAVISFAG
;
A
#
# COMPACT_ATOMS: atom_id res chain seq x y z
N MET A 1 33.44 11.99 -10.52
CA MET A 1 32.21 11.74 -9.74
C MET A 1 31.05 12.07 -10.63
N ASN A 2 30.23 11.09 -10.92
CA ASN A 2 28.95 11.31 -11.57
C ASN A 2 28.01 11.98 -10.55
N LYS A 3 27.01 12.72 -11.04
CA LYS A 3 25.98 13.35 -10.20
C LYS A 3 25.33 12.37 -9.21
N GLU A 4 25.12 11.13 -9.67
CA GLU A 4 24.50 10.03 -8.91
C GLU A 4 25.39 9.55 -7.74
N ASP A 5 26.69 9.85 -7.76
CA ASP A 5 27.62 9.53 -6.67
C ASP A 5 27.56 10.57 -5.53
N LEU A 6 26.91 11.72 -5.75
CA LEU A 6 26.88 12.84 -4.81
C LEU A 6 25.54 12.97 -4.09
N PHE A 7 24.45 12.75 -4.82
CA PHE A 7 23.11 12.86 -4.30
C PHE A 7 22.11 12.08 -5.13
N CYS A 8 20.99 11.72 -4.52
CA CYS A 8 19.84 11.21 -5.24
C CYS A 8 18.53 11.64 -4.57
N ILE A 9 17.45 11.62 -5.36
CA ILE A 9 16.12 11.43 -4.79
C ILE A 9 16.00 9.91 -4.59
N PRO A 10 15.94 9.39 -3.34
CA PRO A 10 15.89 7.96 -3.10
C PRO A 10 14.53 7.36 -3.49
N HIS A 11 14.52 6.07 -3.81
CA HIS A 11 13.31 5.27 -3.95
C HIS A 11 12.61 5.14 -2.61
N SER A 12 11.28 5.27 -2.60
CA SER A 12 10.50 4.99 -1.40
C SER A 12 10.39 3.48 -1.16
N PHE A 13 10.68 3.06 0.05
CA PHE A 13 10.44 1.70 0.53
C PHE A 13 9.37 1.72 1.63
N LEU A 14 8.34 0.90 1.46
CA LEU A 14 7.27 0.68 2.44
C LEU A 14 6.85 -0.78 2.37
N LEU A 15 6.55 -1.38 3.52
CA LEU A 15 5.97 -2.71 3.59
C LEU A 15 4.46 -2.66 3.33
N VAL A 16 4.01 -3.53 2.42
CA VAL A 16 2.60 -3.76 2.13
C VAL A 16 2.29 -5.24 2.35
N VAL A 17 1.30 -5.51 3.20
CA VAL A 17 0.84 -6.86 3.52
C VAL A 17 -0.61 -7.02 3.04
N ASP A 18 -0.83 -7.90 2.09
CA ASP A 18 -2.15 -8.20 1.53
C ASP A 18 -2.86 -9.30 2.35
N ASP A 19 -4.17 -9.42 2.14
CA ASP A 19 -5.03 -10.44 2.74
C ASP A 19 -5.09 -10.45 4.28
N VAL A 20 -4.81 -9.34 4.95
CA VAL A 20 -5.05 -9.20 6.39
C VAL A 20 -6.56 -9.17 6.66
N GLY A 21 -7.01 -9.60 7.84
CA GLY A 21 -8.42 -9.49 8.25
C GLY A 21 -9.23 -10.77 8.06
N TRP A 22 -8.73 -11.77 7.34
CA TRP A 22 -9.33 -13.10 7.35
C TRP A 22 -9.24 -13.77 8.73
N TRP A 23 -10.29 -14.46 9.16
CA TRP A 23 -10.26 -15.35 10.33
C TRP A 23 -10.00 -16.80 9.91
N CYS A 24 -10.61 -17.21 8.79
CA CYS A 24 -10.32 -18.49 8.18
C CYS A 24 -9.00 -18.42 7.41
N GLY A 25 -8.07 -19.34 7.64
CA GLY A 25 -6.83 -19.41 6.87
C GLY A 25 -6.85 -20.41 5.72
N ASP A 26 -7.98 -21.09 5.48
CA ASP A 26 -8.09 -22.06 4.40
C ASP A 26 -8.46 -21.35 3.08
N ASP A 27 -7.69 -21.64 2.04
CA ASP A 27 -8.06 -21.28 0.68
C ASP A 27 -9.33 -22.06 0.27
N HIS A 28 -10.35 -21.36 -0.19
CA HIS A 28 -11.64 -21.95 -0.53
C HIS A 28 -12.03 -21.80 -2.01
N ARG A 29 -11.09 -21.41 -2.88
CA ARG A 29 -11.35 -21.21 -4.33
C ARG A 29 -11.92 -22.46 -5.00
N TYR A 30 -11.47 -23.65 -4.61
CA TYR A 30 -11.94 -24.94 -5.15
C TYR A 30 -13.42 -25.24 -4.86
N LYS A 31 -14.04 -24.54 -3.89
CA LYS A 31 -15.45 -24.69 -3.51
C LYS A 31 -16.23 -23.38 -3.62
N ASN A 32 -15.89 -22.57 -4.62
CA ASN A 32 -16.56 -21.31 -4.93
C ASN A 32 -16.51 -20.28 -3.78
N GLY A 33 -15.50 -20.38 -2.91
CA GLY A 33 -15.21 -19.41 -1.84
C GLY A 33 -13.97 -18.57 -2.16
N PRO A 34 -13.68 -17.51 -1.39
CA PRO A 34 -12.58 -16.60 -1.73
C PRO A 34 -11.21 -17.25 -1.58
N SER A 35 -10.22 -16.63 -2.22
CA SER A 35 -8.81 -16.80 -1.87
C SER A 35 -8.58 -16.25 -0.48
N ARG A 36 -7.95 -17.03 0.38
CA ARG A 36 -7.43 -16.62 1.69
C ARG A 36 -5.99 -17.09 1.81
N SER A 37 -5.32 -16.79 2.92
CA SER A 37 -3.90 -17.04 3.14
C SER A 37 -3.39 -18.47 2.85
N GLY A 38 -4.24 -19.51 2.94
CA GLY A 38 -3.82 -20.90 2.72
C GLY A 38 -2.97 -21.48 3.87
N ILE A 39 -2.89 -20.80 5.02
CA ILE A 39 -2.05 -21.20 6.16
C ILE A 39 -2.48 -22.50 6.84
N GLY A 40 -3.72 -22.95 6.60
CA GLY A 40 -4.24 -24.23 7.11
C GLY A 40 -4.64 -24.23 8.59
N ARG A 41 -4.83 -23.03 9.16
CA ARG A 41 -5.38 -22.79 10.51
C ARG A 41 -6.17 -21.49 10.52
N ARG A 42 -6.96 -21.25 11.57
CA ARG A 42 -7.54 -19.91 11.78
C ARG A 42 -6.43 -18.90 12.09
N HIS A 43 -6.65 -17.67 11.68
CA HIS A 43 -5.85 -16.54 12.14
C HIS A 43 -6.23 -16.18 13.57
N CYS A 44 -5.25 -15.72 14.34
CA CYS A 44 -5.40 -15.37 15.75
C CYS A 44 -4.64 -14.09 16.07
N ILE A 45 -4.73 -13.60 17.31
CA ILE A 45 -4.10 -12.35 17.71
C ILE A 45 -2.57 -12.34 17.52
N GLU A 46 -1.90 -13.48 17.66
CA GLU A 46 -0.45 -13.62 17.43
C GLU A 46 -0.05 -13.21 16.01
N ASP A 47 -0.93 -13.39 15.02
CA ASP A 47 -0.67 -13.01 13.63
C ASP A 47 -0.70 -11.48 13.43
N TYR A 48 -1.51 -10.78 14.22
CA TYR A 48 -1.55 -9.31 14.23
C TYR A 48 -0.38 -8.74 15.03
N LYS A 49 -0.02 -9.37 16.15
CA LYS A 49 1.19 -9.00 16.93
C LYS A 49 2.45 -9.08 16.07
N ALA A 50 2.54 -10.03 15.14
CA ALA A 50 3.62 -10.15 14.18
C ALA A 50 3.79 -8.91 13.29
N ILE A 51 2.68 -8.40 12.71
CA ILE A 51 2.70 -7.18 11.90
C ILE A 51 3.15 -5.98 12.74
N VAL A 52 2.57 -5.83 13.94
CA VAL A 52 2.87 -4.71 14.83
C VAL A 52 4.35 -4.71 15.23
N GLU A 53 4.93 -5.89 15.50
CA GLU A 53 6.34 -5.98 15.82
C GLU A 53 7.23 -5.57 14.65
N ILE A 54 6.97 -6.07 13.43
CA ILE A 54 7.67 -5.61 12.22
C ILE A 54 7.61 -4.08 12.10
N GLY A 55 6.40 -3.50 12.22
CA GLY A 55 6.21 -2.06 12.15
C GLY A 55 6.99 -1.30 13.23
N ARG A 56 7.02 -1.82 14.47
CA ARG A 56 7.75 -1.22 15.58
C ARG A 56 9.27 -1.26 15.35
N SER A 57 9.84 -2.41 14.99
CA SER A 57 11.29 -2.56 14.80
C SER A 57 11.83 -1.73 13.62
N LEU A 58 10.99 -1.52 12.61
CA LEU A 58 11.32 -0.69 11.44
C LEU A 58 10.96 0.79 11.62
N ASN A 59 10.27 1.15 12.72
CA ASN A 59 9.62 2.45 12.88
C ASN A 59 8.83 2.82 11.61
N MET A 60 7.93 1.92 11.21
CA MET A 60 7.16 2.01 9.97
C MET A 60 5.70 1.66 10.27
N ARG A 61 4.79 2.40 9.65
CA ARG A 61 3.36 2.08 9.64
C ARG A 61 3.08 1.14 8.48
N VAL A 62 3.11 -0.16 8.76
CA VAL A 62 2.93 -1.21 7.75
C VAL A 62 1.53 -1.08 7.14
N LYS A 63 1.45 -1.06 5.81
CA LYS A 63 0.18 -0.97 5.10
C LYS A 63 -0.43 -2.36 4.97
N CYS A 64 -1.60 -2.57 5.54
CA CYS A 64 -2.27 -3.87 5.58
C CYS A 64 -3.55 -3.84 4.75
N GLY A 65 -3.54 -4.54 3.62
CA GLY A 65 -4.74 -4.80 2.83
C GLY A 65 -5.70 -5.65 3.63
N PHE A 66 -6.76 -5.01 4.12
CA PHE A 66 -7.66 -5.59 5.10
C PHE A 66 -8.98 -5.97 4.47
N VAL A 67 -9.32 -7.25 4.52
CA VAL A 67 -10.60 -7.81 4.10
C VAL A 67 -11.52 -7.91 5.29
N VAL A 68 -12.73 -7.35 5.19
CA VAL A 68 -13.61 -7.15 6.36
C VAL A 68 -14.76 -8.15 6.45
N GLY A 69 -15.03 -8.96 5.44
CA GLY A 69 -16.27 -9.72 5.39
C GLY A 69 -16.46 -10.70 6.55
N GLU A 70 -15.38 -11.32 7.04
CA GLU A 70 -15.44 -12.20 8.21
C GLU A 70 -15.55 -11.45 9.55
N TRP A 71 -15.52 -10.11 9.53
CA TRP A 71 -15.80 -9.23 10.66
C TRP A 71 -17.27 -8.78 10.71
N ASP A 72 -18.11 -9.16 9.74
CA ASP A 72 -19.53 -8.80 9.71
C ASP A 72 -20.28 -9.40 10.90
N ARG A 73 -20.66 -8.55 11.87
CA ARG A 73 -21.34 -9.01 13.10
C ARG A 73 -22.83 -9.15 12.96
N CYS A 74 -23.40 -8.46 11.97
CA CYS A 74 -24.84 -8.29 11.85
C CYS A 74 -25.40 -8.95 10.60
N ASN A 75 -24.60 -9.77 9.92
CA ASN A 75 -24.93 -10.37 8.62
C ASN A 75 -25.36 -9.31 7.60
N LEU A 76 -24.71 -8.14 7.64
CA LEU A 76 -24.94 -7.04 6.70
C LEU A 76 -24.80 -7.53 5.25
N LEU A 77 -23.82 -8.40 4.98
CA LEU A 77 -23.53 -8.88 3.62
C LEU A 77 -24.66 -9.74 3.03
N ALA A 78 -25.64 -10.17 3.83
CA ALA A 78 -26.86 -10.79 3.30
C ALA A 78 -27.67 -9.85 2.40
N LYS A 79 -27.45 -8.53 2.51
CA LYS A 79 -28.16 -7.49 1.75
C LYS A 79 -27.29 -6.82 0.69
N VAL A 80 -26.02 -7.22 0.57
CA VAL A 80 -25.05 -6.60 -0.35
C VAL A 80 -24.91 -7.52 -1.56
N ARG A 81 -25.35 -7.03 -2.73
CA ARG A 81 -25.33 -7.78 -3.98
C ARG A 81 -23.93 -8.25 -4.31
N ASN A 82 -23.79 -9.44 -4.87
CA ASN A 82 -22.53 -9.97 -5.44
C ASN A 82 -21.31 -10.03 -4.48
N SER A 83 -21.50 -9.78 -3.19
CA SER A 83 -20.44 -9.70 -2.17
C SER A 83 -19.98 -11.05 -1.65
N ASN A 84 -20.82 -12.08 -1.73
CA ASN A 84 -20.53 -13.39 -1.15
C ASN A 84 -21.33 -14.50 -1.85
N LYS A 85 -20.88 -15.76 -1.70
CA LYS A 85 -21.49 -16.92 -2.35
C LYS A 85 -22.86 -17.34 -1.81
N HIS A 86 -23.24 -16.85 -0.63
CA HIS A 86 -24.47 -17.22 0.06
C HIS A 86 -25.62 -16.22 -0.20
N GLY A 87 -25.31 -15.04 -0.76
CA GLY A 87 -26.28 -13.99 -1.03
C GLY A 87 -27.11 -13.68 0.21
N ALA A 88 -28.45 -13.69 0.07
CA ALA A 88 -29.38 -13.45 1.16
C ALA A 88 -29.33 -14.47 2.32
N LEU A 89 -28.65 -15.60 2.12
CA LEU A 89 -28.43 -16.63 3.15
C LEU A 89 -27.08 -16.49 3.87
N TRP A 90 -26.38 -15.36 3.68
CA TRP A 90 -25.14 -15.08 4.40
C TRP A 90 -25.37 -15.12 5.92
N ASP A 91 -24.59 -15.98 6.57
CA ASP A 91 -24.52 -16.08 8.03
C ASP A 91 -23.05 -16.20 8.46
N ASN A 92 -22.55 -15.16 9.10
CA ASN A 92 -21.17 -15.05 9.57
C ASN A 92 -21.02 -15.49 11.03
N ALA A 93 -22.10 -15.89 11.71
CA ALA A 93 -22.07 -16.20 13.15
C ALA A 93 -21.01 -17.26 13.51
N SER A 94 -20.81 -18.28 12.66
CA SER A 94 -19.80 -19.32 12.90
C SER A 94 -18.36 -18.89 12.59
N GLN A 95 -18.18 -17.74 11.93
CA GLN A 95 -16.87 -17.24 11.52
C GLN A 95 -16.34 -16.15 12.44
N LEU A 96 -17.21 -15.49 13.20
CA LEU A 96 -16.80 -14.53 14.24
C LEU A 96 -15.90 -15.22 15.25
N ASP A 97 -14.65 -14.79 15.30
CA ASP A 97 -13.68 -15.34 16.23
C ASP A 97 -13.89 -14.75 17.64
N PRO A 98 -13.79 -15.54 18.72
CA PRO A 98 -13.83 -15.00 20.08
C PRO A 98 -12.79 -13.91 20.37
N GLN A 99 -11.68 -13.88 19.63
CA GLN A 99 -10.61 -12.88 19.79
C GLN A 99 -10.86 -11.58 19.02
N ILE A 100 -11.97 -11.44 18.29
CA ILE A 100 -12.24 -10.27 17.42
C ILE A 100 -12.13 -8.92 18.14
N ASP A 101 -12.58 -8.86 19.39
CA ASP A 101 -12.53 -7.64 20.22
C ASP A 101 -11.10 -7.34 20.69
N GLU A 102 -10.33 -8.37 21.05
CA GLU A 102 -8.92 -8.23 21.44
C GLU A 102 -8.05 -7.77 20.26
N VAL A 103 -8.31 -8.32 19.07
CA VAL A 103 -7.63 -7.90 17.84
C VAL A 103 -8.02 -6.47 17.45
N ARG A 104 -9.30 -6.08 17.55
CA ARG A 104 -9.70 -4.67 17.38
C ARG A 104 -8.89 -3.75 18.28
N ASP A 105 -8.78 -4.08 19.57
CA ASP A 105 -8.10 -3.24 20.55
C ASP A 105 -6.59 -3.16 20.27
N LEU A 106 -5.98 -4.26 19.83
CA LEU A 106 -4.60 -4.28 19.37
C LEU A 106 -4.40 -3.38 18.14
N ILE A 107 -5.26 -3.47 17.12
CA ILE A 107 -5.17 -2.65 15.91
C ILE A 107 -5.30 -1.16 16.27
N ASN A 108 -6.33 -0.79 17.04
CA ASN A 108 -6.57 0.59 17.45
C ASN A 108 -5.40 1.17 18.27
N SER A 109 -4.83 0.38 19.19
CA SER A 109 -3.67 0.80 20.01
C SER A 109 -2.35 0.80 19.23
N SER A 110 -2.29 0.13 18.07
CA SER A 110 -1.08 0.01 17.24
C SER A 110 -1.12 0.86 15.96
N LYS A 111 -2.02 1.86 15.88
CA LYS A 111 -2.23 2.73 14.71
C LYS A 111 -0.98 3.48 14.20
N ASP A 112 0.05 3.59 15.03
CA ASP A 112 1.33 4.20 14.66
C ASP A 112 2.21 3.24 13.86
N TYR A 113 1.98 1.94 13.93
CA TYR A 113 2.81 0.89 13.32
C TYR A 113 2.05 0.01 12.33
N MET A 114 0.72 0.12 12.28
CA MET A 114 -0.14 -0.59 11.36
C MET A 114 -1.19 0.36 10.77
N GLU A 115 -1.40 0.27 9.46
CA GLU A 115 -2.45 0.96 8.72
C GLU A 115 -3.38 -0.05 8.08
N ILE A 116 -4.68 0.13 8.26
CA ILE A 116 -5.70 -0.60 7.50
C ILE A 116 -5.84 0.09 6.12
N ALA A 117 -5.66 -0.68 5.06
CA ALA A 117 -5.96 -0.31 3.69
C ALA A 117 -7.16 -1.13 3.19
N LEU A 118 -8.04 -0.51 2.41
CA LEU A 118 -9.18 -1.17 1.80
C LEU A 118 -8.69 -2.27 0.85
N HIS A 119 -9.17 -3.50 1.07
CA HIS A 119 -8.83 -4.67 0.26
C HIS A 119 -10.05 -5.52 -0.11
N GLY A 120 -11.23 -4.90 -0.08
CA GLY A 120 -12.50 -5.53 -0.42
C GLY A 120 -13.27 -6.08 0.77
N VAL A 121 -14.51 -6.44 0.51
CA VAL A 121 -15.39 -7.09 1.48
C VAL A 121 -15.05 -8.57 1.59
N MET A 122 -14.91 -9.26 0.45
CA MET A 122 -14.59 -10.69 0.40
C MET A 122 -13.50 -10.99 -0.64
N HIS A 123 -12.79 -9.97 -1.14
CA HIS A 123 -11.68 -10.03 -2.10
C HIS A 123 -12.09 -10.49 -3.52
N MET A 124 -13.17 -11.26 -3.65
CA MET A 124 -13.73 -11.79 -4.90
C MET A 124 -15.10 -11.20 -5.21
N PHE A 125 -15.58 -11.43 -6.43
CA PHE A 125 -16.92 -11.08 -6.88
C PHE A 125 -17.75 -12.36 -7.11
N TRP A 126 -19.05 -12.35 -6.79
CA TRP A 126 -19.95 -13.46 -7.14
C TRP A 126 -21.02 -12.98 -8.12
N THR A 127 -21.17 -13.64 -9.26
CA THR A 127 -22.23 -13.29 -10.23
C THR A 127 -23.63 -13.54 -9.66
N ASP A 128 -24.67 -13.11 -10.36
CA ASP A 128 -26.05 -13.34 -9.95
C ASP A 128 -26.42 -14.84 -9.91
N GLU A 129 -25.72 -15.67 -10.69
CA GLU A 129 -25.79 -17.13 -10.65
C GLU A 129 -24.99 -17.74 -9.48
N GLY A 130 -24.35 -16.90 -8.66
CA GLY A 130 -23.53 -17.31 -7.53
C GLY A 130 -22.15 -17.84 -7.93
N ILE A 131 -21.64 -17.53 -9.12
CA ILE A 131 -20.32 -18.00 -9.59
C ILE A 131 -19.24 -17.02 -9.15
N MET A 132 -18.21 -17.50 -8.45
CA MET A 132 -17.07 -16.68 -8.07
C MET A 132 -16.24 -16.26 -9.30
N LYS A 133 -15.90 -14.98 -9.38
CA LYS A 133 -15.00 -14.38 -10.35
C LYS A 133 -13.92 -13.57 -9.62
N TYR A 134 -12.73 -13.57 -10.20
CA TYR A 134 -11.66 -12.64 -9.83
C TYR A 134 -11.91 -11.32 -10.58
N ALA A 135 -11.80 -10.14 -9.99
CA ALA A 135 -11.75 -9.79 -8.58
C ALA A 135 -12.91 -8.84 -8.23
N GLU A 136 -13.08 -8.49 -6.96
CA GLU A 136 -14.26 -7.77 -6.44
C GLU A 136 -14.66 -6.51 -7.24
N PHE A 137 -13.68 -5.72 -7.70
CA PHE A 137 -13.94 -4.44 -8.38
C PHE A 137 -13.72 -4.45 -9.89
N TYR A 138 -13.04 -5.47 -10.42
CA TYR A 138 -12.77 -5.63 -11.85
C TYR A 138 -12.83 -7.11 -12.25
N GLN A 139 -13.70 -7.45 -13.20
CA GLN A 139 -13.79 -8.78 -13.79
C GLN A 139 -13.22 -8.77 -15.20
N THR A 140 -12.67 -9.91 -15.64
CA THR A 140 -12.26 -10.06 -17.04
C THR A 140 -13.50 -10.29 -17.90
N CYS A 141 -13.70 -9.46 -18.91
CA CYS A 141 -14.69 -9.70 -19.96
C CYS A 141 -14.23 -10.88 -20.81
N GLU A 142 -15.03 -11.95 -20.87
CA GLU A 142 -14.66 -13.20 -21.55
C GLU A 142 -14.48 -13.01 -23.07
N GLU A 143 -15.24 -12.09 -23.69
CA GLU A 143 -15.17 -11.83 -25.14
C GLU A 143 -13.92 -11.04 -25.55
N THR A 144 -13.51 -10.07 -24.73
CA THR A 144 -12.44 -9.12 -25.09
C THR A 144 -11.14 -9.38 -24.36
N GLY A 145 -11.17 -10.17 -23.29
CA GLY A 145 -10.05 -10.38 -22.36
C GLY A 145 -9.69 -9.16 -21.53
N LYS A 146 -10.43 -8.04 -21.63
CA LYS A 146 -10.17 -6.78 -20.92
C LYS A 146 -10.86 -6.74 -19.57
N ASN A 147 -10.29 -5.99 -18.64
CA ASN A 147 -10.93 -5.73 -17.35
C ASN A 147 -12.13 -4.78 -17.53
N LYS A 148 -13.27 -5.21 -17.00
CA LYS A 148 -14.50 -4.44 -16.87
C LYS A 148 -14.76 -4.18 -15.40
N MET A 149 -14.96 -2.91 -15.04
CA MET A 149 -15.29 -2.54 -13.66
C MET A 149 -16.63 -3.16 -13.26
N THR A 150 -16.72 -3.62 -12.03
CA THR A 150 -18.01 -3.90 -11.38
C THR A 150 -18.93 -2.69 -11.53
N PRO A 151 -20.25 -2.85 -11.76
CA PRO A 151 -21.17 -1.74 -11.88
C PRO A 151 -20.99 -0.69 -10.76
N PRO A 152 -20.93 0.62 -11.06
CA PRO A 152 -20.60 1.66 -10.09
C PRO A 152 -21.50 1.69 -8.84
N ASP A 153 -22.76 1.31 -8.96
CA ASP A 153 -23.72 1.19 -7.86
C ASP A 153 -23.37 0.03 -6.93
N ILE A 154 -23.00 -1.13 -7.49
CA ILE A 154 -22.55 -2.30 -6.72
C ILE A 154 -21.21 -2.01 -6.03
N VAL A 155 -20.27 -1.32 -6.71
CA VAL A 155 -19.02 -0.89 -6.07
C VAL A 155 -19.31 -0.04 -4.83
N ARG A 156 -20.23 0.93 -4.91
CA ARG A 156 -20.60 1.76 -3.76
C ARG A 156 -21.26 0.95 -2.65
N GLU A 157 -22.15 0.00 -2.98
CA GLU A 157 -22.73 -0.91 -1.97
C GLU A 157 -21.66 -1.70 -1.21
N HIS A 158 -20.63 -2.21 -1.92
CA HIS A 158 -19.51 -2.90 -1.30
C HIS A 158 -18.68 -1.98 -0.40
N LEU A 159 -18.40 -0.75 -0.85
CA LEU A 159 -17.65 0.23 -0.06
C LEU A 159 -18.45 0.65 1.18
N ASP A 160 -19.74 0.93 1.04
CA ASP A 160 -20.63 1.25 2.17
C ASP A 160 -20.62 0.12 3.20
N ALA A 161 -20.74 -1.14 2.74
CA ALA A 161 -20.66 -2.30 3.60
C ALA A 161 -19.29 -2.44 4.28
N TYR A 162 -18.20 -2.16 3.55
CA TYR A 162 -16.84 -2.21 4.07
C TYR A 162 -16.68 -1.29 5.28
N PHE A 163 -17.03 -0.01 5.11
CA PHE A 163 -16.94 0.99 6.17
C PHE A 163 -17.92 0.73 7.32
N GLU A 164 -19.11 0.21 7.01
CA GLU A 164 -20.08 -0.17 8.04
C GLU A 164 -19.55 -1.31 8.91
N ILE A 165 -18.92 -2.34 8.34
CA ILE A 165 -18.35 -3.44 9.12
C ILE A 165 -17.20 -2.95 10.00
N LEU A 166 -16.34 -2.06 9.51
CA LEU A 166 -15.32 -1.41 10.36
C LEU A 166 -15.96 -0.69 11.56
N ARG A 167 -17.04 0.05 11.31
CA ARG A 167 -17.80 0.77 12.34
C ARG A 167 -18.45 -0.17 13.37
N GLN A 168 -19.09 -1.24 12.91
CA GLN A 168 -19.67 -2.28 13.79
C GLN A 168 -18.63 -2.87 14.74
N ASN A 169 -17.38 -2.95 14.28
CA ASN A 169 -16.26 -3.46 15.05
C ASN A 169 -15.48 -2.38 15.79
N GLY A 170 -15.90 -1.11 15.81
CA GLY A 170 -15.19 -0.05 16.52
C GLY A 170 -13.74 0.14 16.04
N LEU A 171 -13.43 -0.18 14.78
CA LEU A 171 -12.13 0.12 14.19
C LEU A 171 -12.08 1.60 13.83
N THR A 172 -11.22 2.36 14.52
CA THR A 172 -11.22 3.84 14.49
C THR A 172 -10.28 4.45 13.44
N THR A 173 -9.68 3.61 12.59
CA THR A 173 -8.66 4.06 11.65
C THR A 173 -9.30 4.73 10.43
N ASP A 174 -8.82 5.92 10.08
CA ASP A 174 -9.13 6.53 8.78
C ASP A 174 -8.54 5.69 7.65
N ILE A 175 -9.40 5.11 6.82
CA ILE A 175 -8.97 4.36 5.64
C ILE A 175 -8.64 5.36 4.52
N LYS A 176 -7.35 5.52 4.22
CA LYS A 176 -6.85 6.45 3.18
C LYS A 176 -6.23 5.71 1.99
N SER A 177 -6.15 4.39 2.08
CA SER A 177 -5.37 3.58 1.16
C SER A 177 -6.19 2.42 0.63
N PHE A 178 -5.94 2.06 -0.62
CA PHE A 178 -6.55 0.92 -1.29
C PHE A 178 -5.47 0.00 -1.88
N ILE A 179 -5.74 -1.30 -1.85
CA ILE A 179 -4.96 -2.33 -2.53
C ILE A 179 -5.96 -3.13 -3.37
N PRO A 180 -5.85 -3.10 -4.71
CA PRO A 180 -6.77 -3.83 -5.57
C PRO A 180 -6.70 -5.34 -5.29
N PRO A 181 -7.82 -6.00 -4.98
CA PRO A 181 -7.87 -7.45 -4.83
C PRO A 181 -7.34 -8.14 -6.10
N CYS A 182 -6.52 -9.19 -5.91
CA CYS A 182 -5.85 -9.90 -7.00
C CYS A 182 -5.01 -9.01 -7.94
N PHE A 183 -4.64 -7.81 -7.48
CA PHE A 183 -3.97 -6.77 -8.26
C PHE A 183 -4.72 -6.32 -9.53
N ARG A 184 -6.01 -6.66 -9.66
CA ARG A 184 -6.81 -6.28 -10.82
C ARG A 184 -7.25 -4.83 -10.71
N TYR A 185 -6.68 -4.01 -11.58
CA TYR A 185 -6.91 -2.58 -11.61
C TYR A 185 -6.72 -2.04 -13.02
N VAL A 186 -7.54 -1.05 -13.38
CA VAL A 186 -7.41 -0.31 -14.65
C VAL A 186 -7.05 1.12 -14.30
N TYR A 187 -5.85 1.55 -14.70
CA TYR A 187 -5.46 2.95 -14.65
C TYR A 187 -6.03 3.69 -15.85
N SER A 188 -6.79 4.74 -15.59
CA SER A 188 -7.32 5.60 -16.64
C SER A 188 -7.44 7.03 -16.13
N ARG A 189 -7.10 7.99 -16.99
CA ARG A 189 -7.23 9.42 -16.64
C ARG A 189 -8.67 9.95 -16.79
N ASP A 190 -9.59 9.12 -17.28
CA ASP A 190 -10.99 9.47 -17.49
C ASP A 190 -11.83 9.34 -16.21
N LYS A 191 -13.00 10.01 -16.17
CA LYS A 191 -13.80 10.21 -14.95
C LYS A 191 -14.70 9.05 -14.52
N ASP A 192 -14.98 8.08 -15.40
CA ASP A 192 -15.91 6.97 -15.11
C ASP A 192 -15.17 5.68 -14.69
N GLN A 193 -14.41 5.75 -13.59
CA GLN A 193 -13.47 4.70 -13.18
C GLN A 193 -13.48 4.45 -11.67
N LEU A 194 -12.90 3.32 -11.23
CA LEU A 194 -12.86 2.93 -9.83
C LEU A 194 -12.21 4.01 -8.94
N SER A 195 -11.15 4.66 -9.41
CA SER A 195 -10.46 5.74 -8.70
C SER A 195 -11.36 6.93 -8.38
N ALA A 196 -12.32 7.28 -9.27
CA ALA A 196 -13.29 8.32 -9.02
C ALA A 196 -14.19 7.95 -7.83
N ILE A 197 -14.71 6.72 -7.80
CA ILE A 197 -15.54 6.21 -6.69
C ILE A 197 -14.70 6.16 -5.41
N LEU A 198 -13.50 5.58 -5.43
CA LEU A 198 -12.61 5.51 -4.26
C LEU A 198 -12.32 6.90 -3.67
N SER A 199 -12.19 7.93 -4.51
CA SER A 199 -11.97 9.30 -4.05
C SER A 199 -13.16 9.89 -3.28
N GLU A 200 -14.40 9.47 -3.59
CA GLU A 200 -15.61 9.84 -2.85
C GLU A 200 -15.56 9.33 -1.40
N TYR A 201 -14.91 8.18 -1.19
CA TYR A 201 -14.69 7.54 0.12
C TYR A 201 -13.41 8.00 0.82
N GLY A 202 -12.73 9.02 0.28
CA GLY A 202 -11.55 9.62 0.91
C GLY A 202 -10.26 8.81 0.74
N ILE A 203 -10.23 7.83 -0.18
CA ILE A 203 -8.99 7.14 -0.55
C ILE A 203 -8.07 8.12 -1.28
N LYS A 204 -6.79 8.09 -0.90
CA LYS A 204 -5.73 9.00 -1.38
C LYS A 204 -4.58 8.25 -2.05
N TYR A 205 -4.42 6.97 -1.71
CA TYR A 205 -3.27 6.19 -2.14
C TYR A 205 -3.64 4.78 -2.59
N ILE A 206 -3.05 4.35 -3.70
CA ILE A 206 -3.16 2.99 -4.22
C ILE A 206 -1.75 2.40 -4.33
N SER A 207 -1.60 1.11 -4.03
CA SER A 207 -0.36 0.38 -4.32
C SER A 207 -0.71 -0.94 -5.00
N THR A 208 -0.22 -1.14 -6.21
CA THR A 208 -0.46 -2.34 -7.03
C THR A 208 0.72 -2.58 -7.96
N PRO A 209 1.08 -3.83 -8.29
CA PRO A 209 2.14 -4.09 -9.27
C PRO A 209 1.69 -3.66 -10.66
N PHE A 210 2.38 -2.70 -11.27
CA PHE A 210 2.00 -2.16 -12.58
C PHE A 210 2.16 -3.19 -13.71
N SER A 211 2.98 -4.23 -13.51
CA SER A 211 3.06 -5.40 -14.38
C SER A 211 1.70 -6.08 -14.61
N SER A 212 0.81 -6.07 -13.62
CA SER A 212 -0.50 -6.72 -13.64
C SER A 212 -1.67 -5.78 -13.97
N MET A 213 -1.40 -4.47 -13.94
CA MET A 213 -2.38 -3.42 -14.13
C MET A 213 -2.70 -3.21 -15.62
N GLU A 214 -3.98 -3.03 -15.95
CA GLU A 214 -4.40 -2.55 -17.26
C GLU A 214 -4.38 -1.02 -17.31
N TYR A 215 -4.25 -0.44 -18.50
CA TYR A 215 -4.22 1.00 -18.67
C TYR A 215 -4.87 1.41 -19.98
N THR A 216 -5.53 2.57 -19.99
CA THR A 216 -6.19 3.15 -21.17
C THR A 216 -5.33 4.21 -21.87
N SER A 217 -4.27 4.68 -21.22
CA SER A 217 -3.33 5.65 -21.78
C SER A 217 -2.43 5.02 -22.86
N PRO A 218 -1.90 5.82 -23.82
CA PRO A 218 -0.95 5.32 -24.82
C PRO A 218 0.33 4.74 -24.20
N GLU A 219 0.77 5.33 -23.08
CA GLU A 219 1.95 4.90 -22.35
C GLU A 219 1.54 4.23 -21.05
N LYS A 220 2.20 3.11 -20.75
CA LYS A 220 2.05 2.42 -19.47
C LYS A 220 2.63 3.29 -18.36
N PRO A 221 1.93 3.46 -17.23
CA PRO A 221 2.53 4.08 -16.05
C PRO A 221 3.75 3.30 -15.55
N GLU A 222 4.73 4.01 -15.00
CA GLU A 222 5.92 3.44 -14.36
C GLU A 222 6.15 4.08 -12.99
N GLY A 223 6.51 3.33 -11.95
CA GLY A 223 6.89 3.90 -10.64
C GLY A 223 5.74 4.52 -9.81
N ALA A 224 5.14 5.61 -10.27
CA ALA A 224 3.98 6.26 -9.62
C ALA A 224 3.14 7.08 -10.61
N CYS A 225 1.82 7.08 -10.53
CA CYS A 225 0.92 7.90 -11.35
C CYS A 225 -0.20 8.53 -10.51
N VAL A 226 -0.96 9.45 -11.11
CA VAL A 226 -2.11 10.09 -10.46
C VAL A 226 -3.34 10.01 -11.37
N GLU A 227 -4.45 9.61 -10.78
CA GLU A 227 -5.78 9.66 -11.40
C GLU A 227 -6.80 10.06 -10.32
N ASN A 228 -7.75 10.92 -10.67
CA ASN A 228 -8.76 11.44 -9.73
C ASN A 228 -8.17 11.97 -8.40
N GLY A 229 -6.95 12.53 -8.44
CA GLY A 229 -6.23 13.07 -7.30
C GLY A 229 -5.57 12.03 -6.37
N ILE A 230 -5.68 10.74 -6.68
CA ILE A 230 -5.12 9.61 -5.93
C ILE A 230 -3.73 9.28 -6.47
N ILE A 231 -2.74 9.12 -5.59
CA ILE A 231 -1.40 8.66 -5.98
C ILE A 231 -1.39 7.13 -6.00
N THR A 232 -1.04 6.56 -7.16
CA THR A 232 -0.93 5.11 -7.36
C THR A 232 0.54 4.75 -7.53
N VAL A 233 1.08 3.91 -6.64
CA VAL A 233 2.49 3.50 -6.61
C VAL A 233 2.66 2.09 -7.16
N ASP A 234 3.66 1.93 -8.03
CA ASP A 234 4.11 0.62 -8.46
C ASP A 234 4.89 -0.06 -7.34
N ARG A 235 4.27 -1.07 -6.71
CA ARG A 235 4.98 -1.93 -5.76
C ARG A 235 5.84 -2.99 -6.43
N THR A 236 5.82 -3.06 -7.76
CA THR A 236 6.43 -4.11 -8.62
C THR A 236 6.04 -5.53 -8.17
N ASN A 237 6.49 -6.55 -8.90
CA ASN A 237 6.11 -7.94 -8.58
C ASN A 237 6.53 -8.35 -7.17
N ASP A 238 5.65 -9.05 -6.48
CA ASP A 238 5.99 -9.67 -5.20
C ASP A 238 7.07 -10.74 -5.41
N LEU A 239 8.04 -10.77 -4.50
CA LEU A 239 9.17 -11.71 -4.57
C LEU A 239 8.83 -13.07 -3.96
N ILE A 240 7.76 -13.11 -3.17
CA ILE A 240 7.32 -14.28 -2.41
C ILE A 240 5.93 -14.66 -2.91
N PRO A 241 5.67 -15.96 -3.19
CA PRO A 241 4.32 -16.43 -3.50
C PRO A 241 3.34 -16.08 -2.39
N TRP A 242 2.11 -15.74 -2.76
CA TRP A 242 1.09 -15.27 -1.83
C TRP A 242 0.71 -16.31 -0.76
N ASP A 243 0.85 -17.60 -1.05
CA ASP A 243 0.50 -18.75 -0.20
C ASP A 243 1.70 -19.34 0.56
N ALA A 244 2.90 -18.78 0.39
CA ALA A 244 4.09 -19.28 1.05
C ALA A 244 4.05 -18.94 2.55
N VAL A 245 3.75 -19.93 3.39
CA VAL A 245 3.79 -19.82 4.86
C VAL A 245 5.24 -19.89 5.36
N ASP A 246 5.59 -19.09 6.37
CA ASP A 246 6.94 -19.01 6.96
C ASP A 246 8.03 -18.86 5.87
N ALA A 247 7.79 -17.94 4.95
CA ALA A 247 8.61 -17.79 3.77
C ALA A 247 10.04 -17.38 4.15
N GLN A 248 11.00 -17.85 3.35
CA GLN A 248 12.38 -17.40 3.45
C GLN A 248 12.50 -15.99 2.87
N THR A 249 13.38 -15.19 3.47
CA THR A 249 13.71 -13.86 2.94
C THR A 249 14.48 -14.03 1.63
N PRO A 250 14.26 -13.15 0.63
CA PRO A 250 15.03 -13.21 -0.61
C PRO A 250 16.45 -12.69 -0.40
N ASP A 251 17.34 -12.94 -1.36
CA ASP A 251 18.74 -12.47 -1.34
C ASP A 251 18.97 -11.14 -2.07
N ILE A 252 17.90 -10.45 -2.47
CA ILE A 252 17.95 -9.19 -3.23
C ILE A 252 17.32 -8.05 -2.43
N ILE A 253 17.77 -6.82 -2.67
CA ILE A 253 17.14 -5.59 -2.16
C ILE A 253 16.24 -5.01 -3.24
N LYS A 254 14.99 -4.68 -2.87
CA LYS A 254 13.96 -4.19 -3.79
C LYS A 254 13.83 -2.66 -3.70
N LYS A 255 14.03 -1.95 -4.81
CA LYS A 255 13.93 -0.47 -4.87
C LYS A 255 12.50 0.04 -5.13
N SER A 256 11.53 -0.47 -4.38
CA SER A 256 10.13 -0.05 -4.43
C SER A 256 9.45 -0.42 -3.11
N TYR A 257 8.12 -0.28 -3.04
CA TYR A 257 7.38 -0.94 -1.97
C TYR A 257 7.64 -2.45 -1.99
N PHE A 258 7.67 -3.05 -0.82
CA PHE A 258 7.86 -4.49 -0.65
C PHE A 258 6.52 -5.11 -0.32
N GLY A 259 5.93 -5.70 -1.35
CA GLY A 259 4.69 -6.43 -1.26
C GLY A 259 4.87 -7.85 -0.72
N MET A 260 4.00 -8.21 0.21
CA MET A 260 3.90 -9.52 0.85
C MET A 260 2.43 -9.85 1.06
N HIS A 261 2.15 -11.12 1.30
CA HIS A 261 0.86 -11.57 1.80
C HIS A 261 1.02 -11.98 3.26
N TRP A 262 -0.08 -11.89 4.02
CA TRP A 262 -0.08 -12.20 5.44
C TRP A 262 0.66 -13.50 5.84
N PRO A 263 0.48 -14.67 5.18
CA PRO A 263 1.17 -15.90 5.60
C PRO A 263 2.69 -15.86 5.45
N ASN A 264 3.25 -14.96 4.64
CA ASN A 264 4.69 -14.94 4.31
C ASN A 264 5.59 -14.74 5.52
N PHE A 265 5.11 -14.07 6.57
CA PHE A 265 5.85 -13.85 7.81
C PHE A 265 5.17 -14.50 9.03
N LEU A 266 4.25 -15.44 8.79
CA LEU A 266 3.58 -16.21 9.84
C LEU A 266 4.02 -17.67 9.81
N ASN A 267 4.01 -18.29 10.99
CA ASN A 267 4.28 -19.70 11.15
C ASN A 267 2.96 -20.49 11.29
N LYS A 268 2.97 -21.77 10.90
CA LYS A 268 1.83 -22.67 11.16
C LYS A 268 1.53 -22.79 12.65
N ASP A 269 2.56 -22.72 13.48
CA ASP A 269 2.46 -22.61 14.93
C ASP A 269 2.55 -21.12 15.33
N PRO A 270 1.44 -20.48 15.75
CA PRO A 270 1.42 -19.04 16.05
C PRO A 270 2.45 -18.61 17.10
N GLU A 271 2.81 -19.49 18.04
CA GLU A 271 3.81 -19.20 19.08
C GLU A 271 5.20 -18.94 18.49
N LYS A 272 5.45 -19.43 17.26
CA LYS A 272 6.71 -19.26 16.52
C LYS A 272 6.70 -18.08 15.55
N ASN A 273 5.61 -17.33 15.44
CA ASN A 273 5.54 -16.16 14.56
C ASN A 273 6.72 -15.20 14.79
N MET A 274 7.15 -15.01 16.03
CA MET A 274 8.26 -14.09 16.35
C MET A 274 9.62 -14.57 15.82
N GLU A 275 9.83 -15.88 15.65
CA GLU A 275 11.06 -16.41 15.02
C GLU A 275 11.11 -16.03 13.54
N THR A 276 9.97 -16.17 12.85
CA THR A 276 9.79 -15.76 11.45
C THR A 276 9.94 -14.25 11.30
N VAL A 277 9.30 -13.47 12.17
CA VAL A 277 9.37 -12.00 12.20
C VAL A 277 10.80 -11.51 12.41
N ALA A 278 11.56 -12.10 13.34
CA ALA A 278 12.94 -11.72 13.60
C ALA A 278 13.82 -11.87 12.34
N ARG A 279 13.61 -12.93 11.55
CA ARG A 279 14.30 -13.14 10.26
C ARG A 279 13.97 -12.04 9.26
N TRP A 280 12.69 -11.67 9.13
CA TRP A 280 12.25 -10.60 8.24
C TRP A 280 12.76 -9.21 8.69
N ILE A 281 12.75 -8.90 9.99
CA ILE A 281 13.32 -7.66 10.53
C ILE A 281 14.80 -7.55 10.14
N LYS A 282 15.59 -8.60 10.38
CA LYS A 282 17.01 -8.64 10.00
C LYS A 282 17.21 -8.40 8.50
N TYR A 283 16.34 -8.97 7.66
CA TYR A 283 16.38 -8.71 6.22
C TYR A 283 16.05 -7.25 5.91
N PHE A 284 15.06 -6.63 6.56
CA PHE A 284 14.69 -5.24 6.29
C PHE A 284 15.66 -4.21 6.86
N GLU A 285 16.49 -4.56 7.84
CA GLU A 285 17.55 -3.66 8.36
C GLU A 285 18.54 -3.21 7.28
N GLN A 286 18.74 -4.02 6.24
CA GLN A 286 19.56 -3.68 5.06
C GLN A 286 19.15 -2.38 4.39
N TYR A 287 17.86 -2.03 4.46
CA TYR A 287 17.29 -0.89 3.76
C TYR A 287 17.64 0.44 4.43
N LYS A 288 17.94 0.44 5.75
CA LYS A 288 18.19 1.66 6.53
C LYS A 288 19.44 2.43 6.11
N ASN A 289 20.47 1.74 5.64
CA ASN A 289 21.76 2.35 5.27
C ASN A 289 22.00 2.36 3.76
N ASN A 290 20.96 2.16 2.95
CA ASN A 290 21.08 2.14 1.50
C ASN A 290 20.88 3.55 0.92
N PHE A 291 21.92 4.10 0.29
CA PHE A 291 21.93 5.46 -0.26
C PHE A 291 20.80 5.76 -1.24
N GLU A 292 20.27 4.74 -1.93
CA GLU A 292 19.24 4.92 -2.95
C GLU A 292 17.82 4.67 -2.43
N ILE A 293 17.66 4.39 -1.13
CA ILE A 293 16.38 4.00 -0.54
C ILE A 293 16.03 4.88 0.66
N LEU A 294 14.77 5.28 0.73
CA LEU A 294 14.15 5.90 1.89
C LEU A 294 13.15 4.90 2.50
N PRO A 295 13.44 4.30 3.67
CA PRO A 295 12.44 3.61 4.47
C PRO A 295 11.38 4.62 4.92
N ALA A 296 10.21 4.60 4.27
CA ALA A 296 9.14 5.54 4.55
C ALA A 296 8.47 5.21 5.88
N ARG A 297 8.26 6.22 6.73
CA ARG A 297 7.58 6.06 8.03
C ARG A 297 6.13 5.60 7.86
N ASP A 298 5.47 6.01 6.80
CA ASP A 298 4.08 5.71 6.50
C ASP A 298 3.79 5.80 4.99
N ASN A 299 2.55 5.46 4.62
CA ASN A 299 2.12 5.42 3.23
C ASN A 299 2.04 6.81 2.57
N ALA A 300 1.84 7.89 3.34
CA ALA A 300 1.81 9.25 2.79
C ALA A 300 3.22 9.69 2.33
N ILE A 301 4.22 9.47 3.18
CA ILE A 301 5.63 9.69 2.82
C ILE A 301 6.02 8.79 1.66
N GLY A 302 5.70 7.50 1.74
CA GLY A 302 6.07 6.55 0.70
C GLY A 302 5.49 6.92 -0.66
N SER A 303 4.20 7.26 -0.72
CA SER A 303 3.50 7.56 -1.99
C SER A 303 3.96 8.88 -2.58
N THR A 304 4.11 9.90 -1.74
CA THR A 304 4.57 11.22 -2.17
C THR A 304 6.02 11.17 -2.65
N GLN A 305 6.90 10.45 -1.95
CA GLN A 305 8.28 10.26 -2.37
C GLN A 305 8.37 9.50 -3.71
N ALA A 306 7.55 8.46 -3.93
CA ALA A 306 7.49 7.77 -5.22
C ALA A 306 7.08 8.72 -6.37
N LEU A 307 6.10 9.60 -6.12
CA LEU A 307 5.65 10.60 -7.08
C LEU A 307 6.76 11.62 -7.39
N TYR A 308 7.40 12.20 -6.37
CA TYR A 308 8.51 13.13 -6.57
C TYR A 308 9.69 12.45 -7.26
N LYS A 309 10.05 11.21 -6.92
CA LYS A 309 11.12 10.45 -7.57
C LYS A 309 10.91 10.32 -9.08
N ARG A 310 9.65 10.15 -9.50
CA ARG A 310 9.30 10.00 -10.91
C ARG A 310 9.28 11.34 -11.64
N PHE A 311 8.60 12.34 -11.07
CA PHE A 311 8.24 13.56 -11.80
C PHE A 311 9.08 14.79 -11.44
N THR A 312 9.99 14.71 -10.47
CA THR A 312 10.93 15.81 -10.24
C THR A 312 12.05 15.73 -11.26
N ASN A 313 12.13 16.73 -12.14
CA ASN A 313 13.27 16.85 -13.03
C ASN A 313 14.46 17.40 -12.24
N LEU A 314 15.47 16.56 -12.07
CA LEU A 314 16.65 16.82 -11.28
C LEU A 314 17.81 17.15 -12.21
N SER A 315 18.40 18.35 -12.12
CA SER A 315 19.62 18.71 -12.86
C SER A 315 20.74 19.18 -11.94
N PHE A 316 21.98 19.09 -12.43
CA PHE A 316 23.18 19.50 -11.69
C PHE A 316 24.09 20.31 -12.59
N CYS A 317 24.34 21.57 -12.22
CA CYS A 317 25.26 22.45 -12.93
C CYS A 317 25.94 23.41 -11.94
N ASP A 318 27.23 23.66 -12.16
CA ASP A 318 28.01 24.63 -11.36
C ASP A 318 27.88 24.46 -9.84
N GLY A 319 27.94 23.22 -9.35
CA GLY A 319 27.81 22.93 -7.91
C GLY A 319 26.40 23.15 -7.34
N ARG A 320 25.38 23.26 -8.20
CA ARG A 320 23.99 23.47 -7.79
C ARG A 320 23.10 22.34 -8.29
N MET A 321 22.37 21.75 -7.37
CA MET A 321 21.26 20.85 -7.66
C MET A 321 19.99 21.69 -7.88
N VAL A 322 19.36 21.53 -9.04
CA VAL A 322 18.07 22.17 -9.35
C VAL A 322 16.98 21.11 -9.36
N LEU A 323 15.96 21.34 -8.55
CA LEU A 323 14.74 20.53 -8.46
C LEU A 323 13.63 21.26 -9.20
N ASP A 324 13.12 20.69 -10.28
CA ASP A 324 11.95 21.20 -11.02
C ASP A 324 10.75 20.31 -10.77
N PHE A 325 9.74 20.88 -10.12
CA PHE A 325 8.51 20.22 -9.68
C PHE A 325 7.35 20.42 -10.65
N SER A 326 7.56 21.08 -11.79
CA SER A 326 6.47 21.42 -12.72
C SER A 326 5.66 20.20 -13.16
N GLU A 327 6.32 19.07 -13.42
CA GLU A 327 5.64 17.83 -13.79
C GLU A 327 4.93 17.15 -12.59
N VAL A 328 5.47 17.30 -11.37
CA VAL A 328 4.82 16.82 -10.14
C VAL A 328 3.50 17.54 -9.94
N ASP A 329 3.52 18.87 -10.02
CA ASP A 329 2.34 19.72 -9.82
C ASP A 329 1.29 19.45 -10.91
N ALA A 330 1.74 19.22 -12.15
CA ALA A 330 0.88 18.88 -13.27
C ALA A 330 0.14 17.53 -13.10
N GLN A 331 0.59 16.64 -12.21
CA GLN A 331 -0.13 15.38 -11.94
C GLN A 331 -1.45 15.60 -11.19
N GLY A 332 -1.62 16.72 -10.48
CA GLY A 332 -2.87 17.05 -9.81
C GLY A 332 -3.23 16.15 -8.62
N ALA A 333 -2.22 15.64 -7.88
CA ALA A 333 -2.45 14.89 -6.64
C ALA A 333 -3.14 15.79 -5.59
N LYS A 334 -4.29 15.36 -5.07
CA LYS A 334 -5.15 16.19 -4.20
C LYS A 334 -4.50 16.47 -2.85
N ASP A 335 -3.76 15.51 -2.31
CA ASP A 335 -3.12 15.55 -1.00
C ASP A 335 -1.58 15.53 -1.12
N LEU A 336 -1.04 16.18 -2.16
CA LEU A 336 0.40 16.29 -2.32
C LEU A 336 1.04 16.98 -1.10
N ASP A 337 1.84 16.24 -0.34
CA ASP A 337 2.73 16.81 0.65
C ASP A 337 3.84 17.60 -0.08
N GLY A 338 4.16 18.81 0.39
CA GLY A 338 5.23 19.63 -0.15
C GLY A 338 6.63 19.10 0.19
N THR A 339 6.71 17.96 0.86
CA THR A 339 7.94 17.33 1.33
C THR A 339 8.51 16.34 0.30
N LEU A 340 9.76 16.56 -0.08
CA LEU A 340 10.61 15.61 -0.79
C LEU A 340 11.79 15.22 0.11
N TYR A 341 12.29 13.99 -0.01
CA TYR A 341 13.53 13.57 0.63
C TYR A 341 14.65 13.44 -0.41
N VAL A 342 15.86 13.86 -0.04
CA VAL A 342 17.07 13.72 -0.86
C VAL A 342 18.21 13.17 -0.01
N ASN A 343 18.96 12.21 -0.55
CA ASN A 343 20.16 11.70 0.09
C ASN A 343 21.36 12.43 -0.52
N ILE A 344 22.25 12.97 0.32
CA ILE A 344 23.43 13.73 -0.10
C ILE A 344 24.63 13.20 0.68
N VAL A 345 25.74 12.90 0.01
CA VAL A 345 26.96 12.39 0.66
C VAL A 345 27.49 13.38 1.71
N ASN A 346 28.04 12.86 2.80
CA ASN A 346 28.45 13.66 3.97
C ASN A 346 29.59 14.64 3.70
N THR A 347 30.30 14.50 2.57
CA THR A 347 31.36 15.42 2.14
C THR A 347 30.82 16.72 1.56
N ILE A 348 29.51 16.86 1.41
CA ILE A 348 28.84 18.06 0.88
C ILE A 348 28.07 18.77 2.01
N ASN A 349 28.18 20.09 2.06
CA ASN A 349 27.35 20.93 2.91
C ASN A 349 26.28 21.68 2.08
N PRO A 350 25.06 21.13 1.96
CA PRO A 350 24.04 21.69 1.09
C PRO A 350 23.38 22.93 1.71
N LYS A 351 23.10 23.95 0.88
CA LYS A 351 22.32 25.14 1.24
C LYS A 351 21.18 25.34 0.26
N ALA A 352 19.95 25.31 0.75
CA ALA A 352 18.76 25.63 -0.04
C ALA A 352 18.60 27.14 -0.27
N ASP A 353 17.96 27.48 -1.38
CA ASP A 353 17.43 28.81 -1.63
C ASP A 353 16.14 29.08 -0.82
N GLU A 354 15.48 30.21 -1.08
CA GLU A 354 14.27 30.61 -0.36
C GLU A 354 13.01 29.81 -0.73
N ALA A 355 13.06 28.96 -1.76
CA ALA A 355 11.89 28.21 -2.23
C ALA A 355 11.57 27.00 -1.34
N VAL A 356 12.57 26.47 -0.64
CA VAL A 356 12.45 25.27 0.20
C VAL A 356 13.15 25.46 1.53
N ASP A 357 12.63 24.81 2.57
CA ASP A 357 13.37 24.59 3.80
C ASP A 357 14.11 23.25 3.70
N LEU A 358 15.41 23.28 3.99
CA LEU A 358 16.24 22.08 4.02
C LEU A 358 16.55 21.72 5.48
N LYS A 359 16.11 20.53 5.91
CA LYS A 359 16.31 20.03 7.27
C LYS A 359 16.95 18.65 7.23
N ILE A 360 17.84 18.37 8.18
CA ILE A 360 18.36 17.01 8.36
C ILE A 360 17.19 16.13 8.84
N TYR A 361 16.95 15.03 8.13
CA TYR A 361 16.01 14.00 8.55
C TYR A 361 16.73 12.89 9.31
N GLU A 362 17.82 12.36 8.73
CA GLU A 362 18.62 11.30 9.33
C GLU A 362 20.08 11.39 8.82
N VAL A 363 21.04 11.17 9.71
CA VAL A 363 22.46 11.13 9.38
C VAL A 363 22.91 9.67 9.36
N HIS A 364 23.43 9.22 8.22
CA HIS A 364 24.02 7.90 8.04
C HIS A 364 25.55 8.02 7.98
N GLU A 365 26.25 6.89 7.96
CA GLU A 365 27.73 6.85 7.96
C GLU A 365 28.34 7.66 6.80
N ASN A 366 27.82 7.47 5.58
CA ASN A 366 28.40 8.03 4.35
C ASN A 366 27.57 9.15 3.71
N TYR A 367 26.33 9.33 4.15
CA TYR A 367 25.40 10.32 3.60
C TYR A 367 24.41 10.81 4.64
N THR A 368 23.76 11.92 4.36
CA THR A 368 22.67 12.47 5.17
C THR A 368 21.42 12.53 4.31
N THR A 369 20.33 12.03 4.86
CA THR A 369 18.98 12.18 4.31
C THR A 369 18.45 13.53 4.75
N TYR A 370 18.14 14.40 3.79
CA TYR A 370 17.54 15.71 4.02
C TYR A 370 16.07 15.70 3.64
N LYS A 371 15.27 16.35 4.48
CA LYS A 371 13.90 16.75 4.20
C LYS A 371 13.91 18.10 3.47
N VAL A 372 13.38 18.13 2.26
CA VAL A 372 13.20 19.32 1.41
C VAL A 372 11.72 19.70 1.46
N GLU A 373 11.37 20.71 2.26
CA GLU A 373 9.99 21.16 2.43
C GLU A 373 9.73 22.39 1.54
N ARG A 374 8.85 22.25 0.54
CA ARG A 374 8.45 23.35 -0.33
C ARG A 374 7.65 24.39 0.46
N ARG A 375 8.06 25.66 0.39
CA ARG A 375 7.30 26.76 1.01
C ARG A 375 6.05 27.07 0.18
N LYS A 376 4.94 27.37 0.84
CA LYS A 376 3.68 27.75 0.16
C LYS A 376 3.68 29.26 -0.15
N PRO A 377 3.13 29.71 -1.29
CA PRO A 377 2.67 28.88 -2.42
C PRO A 377 3.85 28.15 -3.07
N PHE A 378 3.64 26.90 -3.47
CA PHE A 378 4.72 26.06 -3.94
C PHE A 378 5.39 26.63 -5.19
N ALA A 379 6.69 26.90 -5.09
CA ALA A 379 7.50 27.22 -6.26
C ALA A 379 7.62 26.00 -7.18
N SER A 380 7.67 26.25 -8.49
CA SER A 380 7.92 25.20 -9.49
C SER A 380 9.37 24.74 -9.51
N LYS A 381 10.30 25.53 -8.96
CA LYS A 381 11.73 25.20 -8.89
C LYS A 381 12.31 25.52 -7.52
N ALA A 382 13.32 24.75 -7.14
CA ALA A 382 14.17 25.02 -5.99
C ALA A 382 15.62 24.70 -6.30
N VAL A 383 16.55 25.41 -5.66
CA VAL A 383 17.99 25.23 -5.82
C VAL A 383 18.62 24.87 -4.49
N ILE A 384 19.45 23.82 -4.51
CA ILE A 384 20.32 23.45 -3.39
C ILE A 384 21.77 23.56 -3.87
N SER A 385 22.51 24.47 -3.25
CA SER A 385 23.91 24.75 -3.57
C SER A 385 24.84 23.90 -2.72
N PHE A 386 25.84 23.29 -3.35
CA PHE A 386 26.91 22.55 -2.70
C PHE A 386 28.14 23.46 -2.67
N ALA A 387 28.09 24.48 -1.81
CA ALA A 387 29.27 25.29 -1.56
C ALA A 387 30.28 24.43 -0.79
N GLY A 388 31.52 24.39 -1.27
CA GLY A 388 32.64 23.72 -0.59
C GLY A 388 32.93 24.30 0.78
#